data_AF-A0A7S0UE08-F1
#
_entry.id   AF-A0A7S0UE08-F1
#
_cell.length_a   1.000
_cell.length_b   1.000
_cell.length_c   1.000
_cell.angle_alpha   90.00
_cell.angle_beta   90.00
_cell.angle_gamma   90.00
#
_symmetry.space_group_name_H-M   'P 1'
#
loop_
_entity.id
_entity.type
_entity.pdbx_description
1 polymer ?
#
loop_
_entity_poly.entity_id
_entity_poly.type
_entity_poly.pdbx_seq_one_letter_code
_entity_poly.pdbx_strand_id
1 'polypeptide(L)'
;SIVEACGGDWAPDDEVCCTDDQLSSLRDRLATAEGLLGRCPACMANFRRFWCAFTCAADQSSFVRVSNSSTCDPAAHPGPNKGKGGGCEGTVAASEDREVAQRVRVNVDKAYAEALFESCRSVTVAATGQRVVDVAFGGAQDAAAFLHYIGSAAYLSGQSPMLMSFTLSPPSLAAPEAPAGPPRGADEPW
;
A
#
# COMPACT_ATOMS: atom_id res chain seq x y z
N SER A 1 -16.20 5.41 0.88
CA SER A 1 -15.76 6.23 -0.27
C SER A 1 -14.24 6.27 -0.33
N ILE A 2 -13.64 6.82 -1.40
CA ILE A 2 -12.17 6.97 -1.51
C ILE A 2 -11.61 7.85 -0.38
N VAL A 3 -12.31 8.93 -0.02
CA VAL A 3 -11.91 9.86 1.05
C VAL A 3 -11.84 9.15 2.42
N GLU A 4 -12.80 8.27 2.72
CA GLU A 4 -12.79 7.50 3.97
C GLU A 4 -11.60 6.52 4.06
N ALA A 5 -11.26 5.87 2.94
CA ALA A 5 -10.18 4.89 2.90
C ALA A 5 -8.80 5.56 2.84
N CYS A 6 -8.68 6.66 2.09
CA CYS A 6 -7.40 7.23 1.67
C CYS A 6 -7.10 8.62 2.25
N GLY A 7 -8.07 9.27 2.91
CA GLY A 7 -7.88 10.54 3.60
C GLY A 7 -8.02 11.77 2.71
N GLY A 8 -7.66 12.92 3.26
CA GLY A 8 -7.91 14.25 2.67
C GLY A 8 -7.06 14.63 1.46
N ASP A 9 -6.13 13.75 1.03
CA ASP A 9 -5.40 13.92 -0.24
C ASP A 9 -6.30 13.61 -1.46
N TRP A 10 -7.53 13.10 -1.24
CA TRP A 10 -8.47 12.67 -2.27
C TRP A 10 -9.81 13.41 -2.14
N ALA A 11 -10.46 13.69 -3.26
CA ALA A 11 -11.80 14.24 -3.34
C ALA A 11 -12.84 13.14 -3.71
N PRO A 12 -14.13 13.32 -3.36
CA PRO A 12 -15.18 12.35 -3.68
C PRO A 12 -15.33 12.04 -5.18
N ASP A 13 -15.06 13.01 -6.04
CA ASP A 13 -15.26 12.95 -7.49
C ASP A 13 -13.93 12.76 -8.27
N ASP A 14 -12.83 12.44 -7.59
CA ASP A 14 -11.57 12.16 -8.26
C ASP A 14 -11.69 10.95 -9.19
N GLU A 15 -11.10 11.04 -10.38
CA GLU A 15 -10.92 9.87 -11.24
C GLU A 15 -9.95 8.89 -10.54
N VAL A 16 -10.34 7.61 -10.49
CA VAL A 16 -9.54 6.56 -9.84
C VAL A 16 -9.43 5.33 -10.72
N CYS A 17 -8.31 4.60 -10.57
CA CYS A 17 -8.07 3.34 -11.28
C CYS A 17 -8.58 2.09 -10.54
N CYS A 18 -9.19 2.24 -9.36
CA CYS A 18 -9.69 1.11 -8.57
C CYS A 18 -11.21 0.97 -8.64
N THR A 19 -11.70 -0.27 -8.58
CA THR A 19 -13.13 -0.55 -8.40
C THR A 19 -13.54 -0.46 -6.94
N ASP A 20 -14.84 -0.43 -6.66
CA ASP A 20 -15.36 -0.45 -5.29
C ASP A 20 -14.91 -1.68 -4.49
N ASP A 21 -14.81 -2.85 -5.13
CA ASP A 21 -14.34 -4.09 -4.50
C ASP A 21 -12.85 -4.01 -4.14
N GLN A 22 -12.02 -3.40 -5.01
CA GLN A 22 -10.61 -3.17 -4.74
C GLN A 22 -10.43 -2.15 -3.61
N LEU A 23 -11.25 -1.10 -3.60
CA LEU A 23 -11.25 -0.08 -2.55
C LEU A 23 -11.70 -0.66 -1.20
N SER A 24 -12.73 -1.50 -1.18
CA SER A 24 -13.19 -2.22 0.01
C SER A 24 -12.08 -3.13 0.56
N SER A 25 -11.43 -3.91 -0.32
CA SER A 25 -10.30 -4.77 0.04
C SER A 25 -9.11 -3.97 0.58
N LEU A 26 -8.81 -2.81 -0.02
CA LEU A 26 -7.78 -1.90 0.44
C LEU A 26 -8.10 -1.37 1.84
N ARG A 27 -9.35 -0.93 2.07
CA ARG A 27 -9.79 -0.43 3.38
C ARG A 27 -9.63 -1.49 4.47
N ASP A 28 -10.00 -2.74 4.21
CA ASP A 28 -9.89 -3.82 5.19
C ASP A 28 -8.42 -4.15 5.52
N ARG A 29 -7.53 -4.10 4.51
CA ARG A 29 -6.07 -4.26 4.71
C ARG A 29 -5.47 -3.08 5.48
N LEU A 30 -5.90 -1.85 5.19
CA LEU A 30 -5.49 -0.65 5.92
C LEU A 30 -5.98 -0.67 7.37
N ALA A 31 -7.19 -1.15 7.65
CA ALA A 31 -7.69 -1.31 9.01
C ALA A 31 -6.84 -2.31 9.82
N THR A 32 -6.37 -3.38 9.18
CA THR A 32 -5.42 -4.30 9.80
C THR A 32 -4.09 -3.61 10.13
N ALA A 33 -3.57 -2.80 9.20
CA ALA A 33 -2.34 -2.03 9.42
C ALA A 33 -2.51 -0.96 10.51
N GLU A 34 -3.68 -0.32 10.60
CA GLU A 34 -4.00 0.69 11.62
C GLU A 34 -3.84 0.13 13.04
N GLY A 35 -4.17 -1.15 13.27
CA GLY A 35 -3.93 -1.81 14.56
C GLY A 35 -2.45 -1.89 14.98
N LEU A 36 -1.53 -1.81 14.02
CA LEU A 36 -0.08 -1.81 14.24
C LEU A 36 0.51 -0.39 14.23
N LEU A 37 0.06 0.45 13.29
CA LEU A 37 0.67 1.75 12.98
C LEU A 37 -0.06 2.94 13.57
N GLY A 38 -1.31 2.77 14.03
CA GLY A 38 -2.20 3.86 14.45
C GLY A 38 -1.71 4.68 15.65
N ARG A 39 -0.71 4.20 16.40
CA ARG A 39 -0.04 4.99 17.44
C ARG A 39 0.81 6.13 16.90
N CYS A 40 1.19 6.08 15.63
CA CYS A 40 1.95 7.12 14.95
C CYS A 40 1.17 7.59 13.72
N PRO A 41 0.40 8.69 13.83
CA PRO A 41 -0.40 9.21 12.73
C PRO A 41 0.40 9.48 11.45
N ALA A 42 1.65 9.94 11.57
CA ALA A 42 2.51 10.18 10.41
C ALA A 42 2.89 8.89 9.66
N CYS A 43 3.27 7.83 10.39
CA CYS A 43 3.54 6.52 9.80
C CYS A 43 2.31 5.99 9.07
N MET A 44 1.15 6.02 9.75
CA MET A 44 -0.08 5.50 9.16
C MET A 44 -0.54 6.33 7.95
N ALA A 45 -0.39 7.65 7.99
CA ALA A 45 -0.72 8.52 6.86
C ALA A 45 0.17 8.23 5.64
N ASN A 46 1.49 8.14 5.82
CA ASN A 46 2.41 7.80 4.73
C ASN A 46 2.15 6.38 4.19
N PHE A 47 1.88 5.42 5.07
CA PHE A 47 1.59 4.03 4.68
C PHE A 47 0.27 3.95 3.90
N ARG A 48 -0.77 4.63 4.38
CA ARG A 48 -2.07 4.75 3.71
C ARG A 48 -1.91 5.40 2.33
N ARG A 49 -1.22 6.53 2.25
CA ARG A 49 -0.96 7.25 0.99
C ARG A 49 -0.26 6.37 -0.03
N PHE A 50 0.74 5.58 0.39
CA PHE A 50 1.45 4.66 -0.49
C PHE A 50 0.52 3.63 -1.12
N TRP A 51 -0.29 2.96 -0.32
CA TRP A 51 -1.21 1.93 -0.83
C TRP A 51 -2.38 2.50 -1.61
N CYS A 52 -2.90 3.66 -1.22
CA CYS A 52 -3.93 4.36 -1.98
C CYS A 52 -3.42 4.81 -3.35
N ALA A 53 -2.21 5.36 -3.44
CA ALA A 53 -1.61 5.69 -4.74
C ALA A 53 -1.40 4.42 -5.57
N PHE A 54 -0.80 3.38 -4.97
CA PHE A 54 -0.59 2.10 -5.65
C PHE A 54 -1.88 1.49 -6.20
N THR A 55 -3.00 1.55 -5.48
CA THR A 55 -4.24 0.89 -5.88
C THR A 55 -5.14 1.77 -6.75
N CYS A 56 -5.27 3.06 -6.44
CA CYS A 56 -6.36 3.90 -6.95
C CYS A 56 -5.91 5.12 -7.78
N ALA A 57 -4.63 5.50 -7.83
CA ALA A 57 -4.23 6.70 -8.56
C ALA A 57 -4.60 6.62 -10.05
N ALA A 58 -5.24 7.66 -10.60
CA ALA A 58 -5.59 7.74 -12.02
C ALA A 58 -4.37 7.60 -12.94
N ASP A 59 -3.22 8.08 -12.48
CA ASP A 59 -1.96 8.00 -13.20
C ASP A 59 -1.09 6.80 -12.78
N GLN A 60 -1.67 5.75 -12.17
CA GLN A 60 -0.94 4.56 -11.69
C GLN A 60 0.07 4.01 -12.71
N SER A 61 -0.25 4.10 -14.00
CA SER A 61 0.65 3.68 -15.09
C SER A 61 1.95 4.50 -15.20
N SER A 62 2.09 5.65 -14.53
CA SER A 62 3.33 6.43 -14.50
C SER A 62 4.39 5.78 -13.60
N PHE A 63 3.96 5.00 -12.59
CA PHE A 63 4.86 4.38 -11.60
C PHE A 63 4.66 2.87 -11.38
N VAL A 64 3.57 2.25 -11.87
CA VAL A 64 3.36 0.79 -11.84
C VAL A 64 3.46 0.20 -13.24
N ARG A 65 4.20 -0.91 -13.35
CA ARG A 65 4.36 -1.70 -14.58
C ARG A 65 4.03 -3.16 -14.31
N VAL A 66 3.05 -3.71 -15.02
CA VAL A 66 2.80 -5.16 -15.03
C VAL A 66 3.94 -5.85 -15.77
N SER A 67 4.52 -6.87 -15.13
CA SER A 67 5.65 -7.64 -15.69
C SER A 67 5.30 -9.11 -15.92
N ASN A 68 4.23 -9.59 -15.29
CA ASN A 68 3.64 -10.88 -15.57
C ASN A 68 2.14 -10.82 -15.24
N SER A 69 1.33 -11.38 -16.13
CA SER A 69 -0.10 -11.60 -15.99
C SER A 69 -0.41 -13.07 -16.26
N SER A 70 -1.55 -13.54 -15.78
CA SER A 70 -2.11 -14.84 -16.14
C SER A 70 -3.62 -14.70 -16.28
N THR A 71 -4.22 -15.54 -17.13
CA THR A 71 -5.68 -15.65 -17.22
C THR A 71 -6.21 -16.24 -15.93
N CYS A 72 -7.24 -15.62 -15.37
CA CYS A 72 -7.96 -16.19 -14.24
C CYS A 72 -9.01 -17.19 -14.73
N ASP A 73 -8.72 -18.48 -14.54
CA ASP A 73 -9.71 -19.55 -14.73
C ASP A 73 -10.54 -19.69 -13.43
N PRO A 74 -11.86 -19.38 -13.45
CA PRO A 74 -12.75 -19.54 -12.31
C PRO A 74 -12.88 -20.99 -11.85
N ALA A 75 -12.73 -21.97 -12.76
CA ALA A 75 -12.83 -23.38 -12.46
C ALA A 75 -11.56 -23.92 -11.79
N ALA A 76 -10.40 -23.34 -12.08
CA ALA A 76 -9.15 -23.62 -11.37
C ALA A 76 -9.13 -23.00 -9.95
N HIS A 77 -10.00 -22.01 -9.68
CA HIS A 77 -10.05 -21.26 -8.43
C HIS A 77 -11.48 -21.15 -7.85
N PRO A 78 -12.06 -22.25 -7.34
CA PRO A 78 -13.42 -22.26 -6.84
C PRO A 78 -13.50 -21.61 -5.45
N GLY A 79 -13.69 -20.29 -5.41
CA GLY A 79 -14.27 -19.62 -4.24
C GLY A 79 -13.68 -18.26 -3.88
N PRO A 80 -14.42 -17.46 -3.09
CA PRO A 80 -13.90 -16.25 -2.47
C PRO A 80 -13.08 -16.68 -1.24
N ASN A 81 -11.76 -16.53 -1.29
CA ASN A 81 -10.79 -16.87 -0.24
C ASN A 81 -10.66 -18.39 0.05
N LYS A 82 -9.59 -19.01 -0.45
CA LYS A 82 -8.63 -19.87 0.30
C LYS A 82 -7.63 -20.50 -0.70
N GLY A 83 -6.49 -19.86 -0.91
CA GLY A 83 -5.39 -20.47 -1.65
C GLY A 83 -4.06 -19.80 -1.39
N LYS A 84 -3.21 -20.41 -0.56
CA LYS A 84 -1.77 -20.12 -0.61
C LYS A 84 -1.25 -20.56 -1.98
N GLY A 85 -1.05 -19.60 -2.87
CA GLY A 85 -0.40 -19.78 -4.16
C GLY A 85 -1.35 -19.64 -5.35
N GLY A 86 -1.15 -18.56 -6.11
CA GLY A 86 -1.38 -18.55 -7.56
C GLY A 86 -2.81 -18.38 -8.08
N GLY A 87 -3.76 -17.87 -7.29
CA GLY A 87 -5.16 -17.85 -7.72
C GLY A 87 -5.94 -16.62 -7.36
N CYS A 88 -6.35 -15.84 -8.37
CA CYS A 88 -7.49 -14.89 -8.49
C CYS A 88 -7.99 -14.15 -7.22
N GLU A 89 -7.14 -13.96 -6.21
CA GLU A 89 -7.51 -13.45 -4.90
C GLU A 89 -7.68 -11.94 -4.99
N GLY A 90 -8.91 -11.45 -4.76
CA GLY A 90 -9.23 -10.02 -4.76
C GLY A 90 -9.51 -9.40 -6.14
N THR A 91 -9.60 -10.19 -7.21
CA THR A 91 -10.20 -9.72 -8.46
C THR A 91 -11.71 -9.85 -8.39
N VAL A 92 -12.43 -8.79 -8.79
CA VAL A 92 -13.85 -8.81 -9.14
C VAL A 92 -14.20 -10.16 -9.75
N ALA A 93 -15.25 -10.78 -9.21
CA ALA A 93 -15.74 -12.12 -9.50
C ALA A 93 -15.21 -12.69 -10.82
N ALA A 94 -14.61 -13.88 -10.76
CA ALA A 94 -14.17 -14.69 -11.89
C ALA A 94 -15.37 -15.09 -12.78
N SER A 95 -15.97 -14.10 -13.43
CA SER A 95 -17.14 -14.24 -14.30
C SER A 95 -16.76 -14.23 -15.77
N GLU A 96 -15.50 -13.88 -16.11
CA GLU A 96 -14.97 -13.82 -17.47
C GLU A 96 -13.46 -14.09 -17.50
N ASP A 97 -12.95 -14.56 -18.65
CA ASP A 97 -11.52 -14.71 -18.94
C ASP A 97 -10.82 -13.34 -18.90
N ARG A 98 -10.35 -12.93 -17.72
CA ARG A 98 -9.59 -11.69 -17.53
C ARG A 98 -8.14 -11.99 -17.21
N GLU A 99 -7.25 -11.21 -17.81
CA GLU A 99 -5.85 -11.19 -17.40
C GLU A 99 -5.73 -10.53 -16.04
N VAL A 100 -5.09 -11.23 -15.11
CA VAL A 100 -4.83 -10.78 -13.76
C VAL A 100 -3.33 -10.64 -13.58
N ALA A 101 -2.91 -9.45 -13.12
CA ALA A 101 -1.52 -9.19 -12.83
C ALA A 101 -1.02 -10.14 -11.73
N GLN A 102 0.07 -10.83 -12.00
CA GLN A 102 0.75 -11.74 -11.06
C GLN A 102 2.01 -11.09 -10.49
N ARG A 103 2.63 -10.20 -11.28
CA ARG A 103 3.84 -9.47 -10.88
C ARG A 103 3.84 -8.05 -11.38
N VAL A 104 4.10 -7.12 -10.48
CA VAL A 104 4.28 -5.71 -10.81
C VAL A 104 5.65 -5.19 -10.37
N ARG A 105 6.15 -4.22 -11.12
CA ARG A 105 7.27 -3.36 -10.75
C ARG A 105 6.71 -1.99 -10.41
N VAL A 106 7.09 -1.47 -9.25
CA VAL A 106 6.65 -0.17 -8.76
C VAL A 106 7.86 0.72 -8.58
N ASN A 107 7.85 1.87 -9.25
CA ASN A 107 8.84 2.91 -9.08
C ASN A 107 8.41 3.81 -7.92
N VAL A 108 9.27 3.97 -6.92
CA VAL A 108 8.99 4.78 -5.74
C VAL A 108 10.02 5.89 -5.68
N ASP A 109 9.60 7.13 -5.47
CA ASP A 109 10.53 8.23 -5.22
C ASP A 109 11.36 7.94 -3.96
N LYS A 110 12.68 8.12 -4.06
CA LYS A 110 13.59 7.79 -2.96
C LYS A 110 13.30 8.59 -1.69
N ALA A 111 13.03 9.90 -1.82
CA ALA A 111 12.75 10.75 -0.66
C ALA A 111 11.43 10.35 -0.01
N TYR A 112 10.41 10.01 -0.81
CA TYR A 112 9.16 9.46 -0.29
C TYR A 112 9.37 8.14 0.47
N ALA A 113 10.14 7.20 -0.10
CA ALA A 113 10.41 5.91 0.53
C ALA A 113 11.16 6.06 1.87
N GLU A 114 12.14 6.96 1.92
CA GLU A 114 12.89 7.29 3.13
C GLU A 114 11.98 7.93 4.19
N ALA A 115 11.13 8.88 3.81
CA ALA A 115 10.16 9.51 4.71
C ALA A 115 9.15 8.49 5.27
N LEU A 116 8.64 7.59 4.43
CA LEU A 116 7.75 6.51 4.85
C LEU A 116 8.45 5.62 5.89
N PHE A 117 9.65 5.12 5.59
CA PHE A 117 10.38 4.25 6.51
C PHE A 117 10.69 4.96 7.83
N GLU A 118 11.25 6.18 7.77
CA GLU A 118 11.66 6.91 8.98
C GLU A 118 10.46 7.23 9.87
N SER A 119 9.30 7.56 9.27
CA SER A 119 8.07 7.79 10.04
C SER A 119 7.60 6.56 10.83
N CYS A 120 7.96 5.35 10.37
CA CYS A 120 7.55 4.07 10.97
C CYS A 120 8.63 3.41 11.84
N ARG A 121 9.90 3.81 11.71
CA ARG A 121 11.07 3.14 12.29
C ARG A 121 11.00 2.97 13.81
N SER A 122 10.51 3.99 14.53
CA SER A 122 10.43 4.00 16.00
C SER A 122 9.05 3.65 16.54
N VAL A 123 8.08 3.30 15.68
CA VAL A 123 6.72 2.95 16.11
C VAL A 123 6.76 1.63 16.85
N THR A 124 6.03 1.55 17.97
CA THR A 124 5.96 0.35 18.82
C THR A 124 4.55 -0.23 18.85
N VAL A 125 4.47 -1.56 18.87
CA VAL A 125 3.22 -2.30 19.01
C VAL A 125 2.64 -2.08 20.40
N ALA A 126 1.33 -1.85 20.43
CA ALA A 126 0.67 -1.37 21.63
C ALA A 126 0.77 -2.27 22.85
N ALA A 127 0.63 -3.58 22.60
CA ALA A 127 0.57 -4.60 23.62
C ALA A 127 1.96 -5.03 24.13
N THR A 128 2.99 -4.99 23.28
CA THR A 128 4.29 -5.59 23.58
C THR A 128 5.43 -4.59 23.75
N GLY A 129 5.27 -3.35 23.27
CA GLY A 129 6.34 -2.34 23.25
C GLY A 129 7.45 -2.64 22.24
N GLN A 130 7.38 -3.75 21.49
CA GLN A 130 8.35 -4.07 20.43
C GLN A 130 8.16 -3.12 19.26
N ARG A 131 9.25 -2.81 18.52
CA ARG A 131 9.12 -1.98 17.33
C ARG A 131 8.35 -2.72 16.25
N VAL A 132 7.45 -2.00 15.58
CA VAL A 132 6.63 -2.57 14.49
C VAL A 132 7.52 -3.05 13.34
N VAL A 133 8.61 -2.33 13.04
CA VAL A 133 9.57 -2.74 12.00
C VAL A 133 10.20 -4.10 12.26
N ASP A 134 10.44 -4.46 13.52
CA ASP A 134 11.05 -5.75 13.87
C ASP A 134 10.05 -6.91 13.73
N VAL A 135 8.78 -6.69 14.09
CA VAL A 135 7.79 -7.76 14.19
C VAL A 135 6.89 -7.90 12.95
N ALA A 136 6.67 -6.81 12.22
CA ALA A 136 5.73 -6.74 11.10
C ALA A 136 6.39 -6.37 9.77
N PHE A 137 7.65 -5.93 9.78
CA PHE A 137 8.39 -5.54 8.56
C PHE A 137 9.77 -6.18 8.44
N GLY A 138 9.95 -7.35 9.06
CA GLY A 138 11.14 -8.19 8.89
C GLY A 138 12.45 -7.59 9.40
N GLY A 139 12.39 -6.66 10.35
CA GLY A 139 13.58 -6.00 10.90
C GLY A 139 14.27 -5.06 9.91
N ALA A 140 13.50 -4.47 8.98
CA ALA A 140 14.02 -3.52 8.00
C ALA A 140 14.86 -2.40 8.65
N GLN A 141 16.09 -2.22 8.15
CA GLN A 141 17.03 -1.20 8.65
C GLN A 141 17.02 0.08 7.81
N ASP A 142 16.45 0.02 6.61
CA ASP A 142 16.34 1.13 5.67
C ASP A 142 15.07 1.02 4.81
N ALA A 143 14.81 2.05 4.00
CA ALA A 143 13.64 2.11 3.13
C ALA A 143 13.61 1.00 2.07
N ALA A 144 14.77 0.57 1.56
CA ALA A 144 14.82 -0.48 0.54
C ALA A 144 14.44 -1.84 1.13
N ALA A 145 14.95 -2.18 2.32
CA ALA A 145 14.59 -3.37 3.06
C ALA A 145 13.11 -3.36 3.48
N PHE A 146 12.59 -2.20 3.87
CA PHE A 146 11.17 -2.02 4.19
C PHE A 146 10.28 -2.28 2.98
N LEU A 147 10.58 -1.66 1.83
CA LEU A 147 9.87 -1.89 0.58
C LEU A 147 9.96 -3.35 0.12
N HIS A 148 11.16 -3.95 0.20
CA HIS A 148 11.33 -5.38 -0.08
C HIS A 148 10.42 -6.25 0.78
N TYR A 149 10.26 -5.92 2.07
CA TYR A 149 9.39 -6.69 2.94
C TYR A 149 7.92 -6.58 2.53
N ILE A 150 7.40 -5.36 2.35
CA ILE A 150 5.98 -5.16 2.03
C ILE A 150 5.62 -5.59 0.59
N GLY A 151 6.62 -5.91 -0.24
CA GLY A 151 6.44 -6.43 -1.60
C GLY A 151 6.77 -7.92 -1.71
N SER A 152 8.00 -8.23 -2.09
CA SER A 152 8.41 -9.61 -2.41
C SER A 152 8.35 -10.53 -1.20
N ALA A 153 8.75 -10.09 -0.01
CA ALA A 153 8.66 -10.95 1.18
C ALA A 153 7.21 -11.16 1.63
N ALA A 154 6.36 -10.15 1.55
CA ALA A 154 4.92 -10.26 1.82
C ALA A 154 4.26 -11.27 0.88
N TYR A 155 4.61 -11.28 -0.40
CA TYR A 155 4.12 -12.31 -1.33
C TYR A 155 4.63 -13.71 -0.98
N LEU A 156 5.94 -13.88 -0.74
CA LEU A 156 6.54 -15.18 -0.40
C LEU A 156 5.99 -15.76 0.91
N SER A 157 5.55 -14.91 1.84
CA SER A 157 4.89 -15.30 3.09
C SER A 157 3.37 -15.50 2.96
N GLY A 158 2.79 -15.21 1.79
CA GLY A 158 1.36 -15.36 1.51
C GLY A 158 0.46 -14.24 2.04
N GLN A 159 1.04 -13.07 2.36
CA GLN A 159 0.32 -11.90 2.86
C GLN A 159 -0.12 -10.93 1.74
N SER A 160 0.58 -10.98 0.59
CA SER A 160 0.25 -10.22 -0.62
C SER A 160 -0.28 -11.16 -1.71
N PRO A 161 -1.34 -10.77 -2.46
CA PRO A 161 -1.92 -11.57 -3.53
C PRO A 161 -1.04 -11.62 -4.80
N MET A 162 -0.09 -10.70 -4.94
CA MET A 162 0.81 -10.61 -6.10
C MET A 162 2.24 -10.26 -5.70
N LEU A 163 3.19 -10.65 -6.55
CA LEU A 163 4.59 -10.31 -6.34
C LEU A 163 4.84 -8.85 -6.75
N MET A 164 5.13 -8.02 -5.77
CA MET A 164 5.51 -6.63 -6.00
C MET A 164 7.02 -6.47 -5.83
N SER A 165 7.65 -5.79 -6.78
CA SER A 165 9.05 -5.40 -6.70
C SER A 165 9.17 -3.89 -6.79
N PHE A 166 10.01 -3.30 -5.94
CA PHE A 166 10.15 -1.86 -5.84
C PHE A 166 11.50 -1.40 -6.37
N THR A 167 11.50 -0.31 -7.13
CA THR A 167 12.72 0.37 -7.57
C THR A 167 12.70 1.80 -7.04
N LEU A 168 13.74 2.20 -6.33
CA LEU A 168 13.89 3.58 -5.87
C LEU A 168 14.36 4.44 -7.05
N SER A 169 13.53 5.39 -7.45
CA SER A 169 13.90 6.41 -8.42
C SER A 169 14.68 7.52 -7.71
N PRO A 170 15.72 8.09 -8.32
CA PRO A 170 16.38 9.27 -7.76
C PRO A 170 15.34 10.37 -7.52
N PRO A 171 15.52 11.23 -6.49
CA PRO A 171 14.56 12.26 -6.16
C PRO A 171 14.26 13.08 -7.41
N SER A 172 12.98 13.11 -7.78
CA SER A 172 12.50 13.98 -8.85
C SER A 172 12.86 15.42 -8.47
N LEU A 173 13.61 16.14 -9.31
CA LEU A 173 13.80 17.59 -9.19
C LEU A 173 12.47 18.37 -9.28
N ALA A 174 11.34 17.66 -9.50
CA ALA A 174 9.99 18.18 -9.66
C ALA A 174 8.97 17.48 -8.73
N ALA A 175 9.38 16.92 -7.59
CA ALA A 175 8.39 16.51 -6.59
C ALA A 175 7.69 17.77 -6.06
N PRO A 176 6.34 17.88 -6.12
CA PRO A 176 5.65 18.91 -5.38
C PRO A 176 5.96 18.69 -3.90
N GLU A 177 6.27 19.77 -3.20
CA GLU A 177 6.47 19.79 -1.75
C GLU A 177 5.36 18.93 -1.10
N ALA A 178 5.76 18.06 -0.17
CA ALA A 178 4.80 17.43 0.73
C ALA A 178 3.84 18.53 1.21
N PRO A 179 2.51 18.33 1.17
CA PRO A 179 1.58 19.39 1.55
C PRO A 179 2.03 19.88 2.92
N ALA A 180 2.39 21.17 2.98
CA ALA A 180 2.72 21.82 4.22
C ALA A 180 1.56 21.48 5.16
N GLY A 181 1.86 20.74 6.23
CA GLY A 181 0.90 20.51 7.29
C GLY A 181 0.26 21.86 7.62
N PRO A 182 -1.05 21.90 7.89
CA PRO A 182 -1.76 23.15 8.11
C PRO A 182 -0.93 24.00 9.07
N PRO A 183 -0.77 25.32 8.79
CA PRO A 183 0.00 26.19 9.68
C PRO A 183 -0.53 25.94 11.08
N ARG A 184 0.37 25.61 12.02
CA ARG A 184 0.02 25.53 13.44
C ARG A 184 -0.64 26.86 13.78
N GLY A 185 -1.96 26.86 13.78
CA GLY A 185 -2.76 27.97 14.25
C GLY A 185 -2.37 28.16 15.70
N ALA A 186 -1.79 29.31 15.99
CA ALA A 186 -2.04 29.93 17.27
C ALA A 186 -3.56 29.99 17.45
N ASP A 187 -4.03 29.76 18.67
CA ASP A 187 -5.43 29.68 19.10
C ASP A 187 -6.06 28.28 19.08
N GLU A 188 -5.75 27.48 20.11
CA GLU A 188 -6.80 27.04 21.05
C GLU A 188 -6.22 26.72 22.45
N PRO A 189 -6.94 27.01 23.54
CA PRO A 189 -6.41 27.00 24.90
C PRO A 189 -6.65 25.68 25.64
N TRP A 190 -5.61 25.27 26.39
CA TRP A 190 -5.52 24.26 27.49
C TRP A 190 -6.28 22.94 27.34
#